data_AF-A0A2V6AMR2-F1
#
_entry.id   AF-A0A2V6AMR2-F1
#
_cell.length_a   1.000
_cell.length_b   1.000
_cell.length_c   1.000
_cell.angle_alpha   90.00
_cell.angle_beta   90.00
_cell.angle_gamma   90.00
#
_symmetry.space_group_name_H-M   'P 1'
#
loop_
_entity.id
_entity.type
_entity.pdbx_description
1 polymer ?
#
loop_
_entity_poly.entity_id
_entity_poly.type
_entity_poly.pdbx_seq_one_letter_code
_entity_poly.pdbx_strand_id
1 'polypeptide(L)'
;MLDSDLAAIYQVSTKRLNQQLRRNRSRFPADFAFQLTAEELTDLKSQIATSNLRLQTATSKKRGGRRYLPWVFTEHGAIMLASVLNSDVAEQASVRVVRAFVRLREMVAGNATLAVKLAELERRLDSHDESIANLFQFIRQLLTPPTKPNREIGFHVREDGARYRIRKTGRI
;
A
#
# COMPACT_ATOMS: atom_id res chain seq x y z
N MET A 1 10.02 4.98 23.14
CA MET A 1 9.62 5.52 24.47
C MET A 1 10.43 4.85 25.56
N LEU A 2 10.78 5.55 26.64
CA LEU A 2 11.49 4.95 27.77
C LEU A 2 10.53 4.19 28.68
N ASP A 3 11.04 3.22 29.43
CA ASP A 3 10.29 2.52 30.49
C ASP A 3 9.64 3.47 31.51
N SER A 4 10.23 4.63 31.78
CA SER A 4 9.64 5.67 32.63
C SER A 4 8.33 6.22 32.08
N ASP A 5 8.28 6.43 30.78
CA ASP A 5 7.15 7.06 30.10
C ASP A 5 5.97 6.08 30.07
N LEU A 6 6.26 4.83 29.71
CA LEU A 6 5.26 3.77 29.68
C LEU A 6 4.80 3.36 31.07
N ALA A 7 5.68 3.40 32.07
CA ALA A 7 5.30 3.18 33.46
C ALA A 7 4.28 4.22 33.95
N ALA A 8 4.49 5.50 33.60
CA ALA A 8 3.54 6.57 33.91
C ALA A 8 2.19 6.36 33.21
N ILE A 9 2.20 6.01 31.92
CA ILE A 9 0.98 5.75 31.13
C ILE A 9 0.17 4.60 31.71
N TYR A 10 0.82 3.47 32.01
CA TYR A 10 0.15 2.29 32.56
C TYR A 10 -0.05 2.35 34.08
N GLN A 11 0.29 3.47 34.72
CA GLN A 11 0.13 3.68 36.18
C GLN A 11 0.80 2.58 37.02
N VAL A 12 1.99 2.16 36.60
CA VAL A 12 2.83 1.19 37.32
C VAL A 12 4.17 1.82 37.66
N SER A 13 4.89 1.27 38.63
CA SER A 13 6.29 1.68 38.83
C SER A 13 7.17 1.16 37.69
N THR A 14 8.19 1.91 37.31
CA THR A 14 9.23 1.49 36.34
C THR A 14 9.87 0.16 36.72
N LYS A 15 10.06 -0.07 38.03
CA LYS A 15 10.55 -1.35 38.56
C LYS A 15 9.60 -2.50 38.23
N ARG A 16 8.28 -2.34 38.46
CA ARG A 16 7.28 -3.37 38.14
C ARG A 16 7.20 -3.61 36.64
N LEU A 17 7.22 -2.56 35.83
CA LEU A 17 7.23 -2.68 34.36
C LEU A 17 8.44 -3.50 33.88
N ASN A 18 9.64 -3.14 34.32
CA ASN A 18 10.87 -3.85 33.94
C ASN A 18 10.90 -5.28 34.48
N GLN A 19 10.32 -5.55 35.65
CA GLN A 19 10.15 -6.90 36.17
C GLN A 19 9.24 -7.74 35.27
N GLN A 20 8.12 -7.18 34.81
CA GLN A 20 7.19 -7.87 33.93
C GLN A 20 7.77 -8.14 32.55
N LEU A 21 8.52 -7.19 31.99
CA LEU A 21 9.30 -7.36 30.77
C LEU A 21 10.26 -8.56 30.89
N ARG A 22 11.05 -8.61 31.98
CA ARG A 22 12.03 -9.69 32.20
C ARG A 22 11.39 -11.05 32.37
N ARG A 23 10.27 -11.13 33.09
CA ARG A 23 9.50 -12.38 33.28
C ARG A 23 8.93 -12.91 31.97
N ASN A 24 8.59 -12.02 31.04
CA ASN A 24 7.93 -12.36 29.79
C ASN A 24 8.84 -12.12 28.58
N ARG A 25 10.16 -12.28 28.75
CA ARG A 25 11.17 -11.91 27.74
C ARG A 25 10.95 -12.58 26.38
N SER A 26 10.33 -13.76 26.34
CA SER A 26 9.94 -14.48 25.11
C SER A 26 8.89 -13.76 24.28
N ARG A 27 8.10 -12.84 24.86
CA ARG A 27 7.07 -12.05 24.16
C ARG A 27 7.60 -10.74 23.56
N PHE A 28 8.86 -10.40 23.82
CA PHE A 28 9.47 -9.14 23.38
C PHE A 28 10.67 -9.44 22.49
N PRO A 29 10.51 -9.62 21.18
CA PRO A 29 11.66 -9.75 20.30
C PRO A 29 12.49 -8.44 20.28
N ALA A 30 13.67 -8.48 19.65
CA ALA A 30 14.64 -7.37 19.75
C ALA A 30 14.13 -6.04 19.17
N ASP A 31 13.18 -6.10 18.24
CA ASP A 31 12.48 -4.97 17.62
C ASP A 31 11.36 -4.37 18.49
N PHE A 32 10.96 -5.04 19.57
CA PHE A 32 9.92 -4.54 20.48
C PHE A 32 10.52 -3.72 21.62
N ALA A 33 11.63 -4.21 22.17
CA ALA A 33 12.29 -3.57 23.30
C ALA A 33 13.78 -3.91 23.35
N PHE A 34 14.60 -2.91 23.65
CA PHE A 34 16.03 -3.05 23.88
C PHE A 34 16.48 -2.17 25.05
N GLN A 35 17.61 -2.51 25.64
CA GLN A 35 18.17 -1.75 26.76
C GLN A 35 19.28 -0.85 26.23
N LEU A 36 19.26 0.44 26.62
CA LEU A 36 20.35 1.34 26.24
C LEU A 36 21.66 0.92 26.91
N THR A 37 22.75 1.13 26.20
CA THR A 37 24.11 1.09 26.75
C THR A 37 24.41 2.34 27.57
N ALA A 38 25.50 2.30 28.35
CA ALA A 38 25.91 3.47 29.14
C ALA A 38 26.30 4.66 28.25
N GLU A 39 26.91 4.39 27.08
CA GLU A 39 27.32 5.38 26.08
C GLU A 39 26.10 6.01 25.40
N GLU A 40 25.17 5.20 24.89
CA GLU A 40 23.91 5.71 24.31
C GLU A 40 23.12 6.54 25.32
N LEU A 41 23.16 6.16 26.60
CA LEU A 41 22.52 6.93 27.67
C LEU A 41 23.19 8.28 27.90
N THR A 42 24.52 8.39 27.77
CA THR A 42 25.22 9.66 27.87
C THR A 42 24.95 10.55 26.68
N ASP A 43 24.91 9.98 25.48
CA ASP A 43 24.63 10.71 24.25
C ASP A 43 23.20 11.25 24.25
N LEU A 44 22.22 10.41 24.63
CA LEU A 44 20.83 10.83 24.77
C LEU A 44 20.64 12.00 25.74
N LYS A 45 21.47 12.09 26.80
CA LYS A 45 21.45 13.25 27.72
C LYS A 45 22.03 14.51 27.11
N SER A 46 23.11 14.40 26.34
CA SER A 46 23.71 15.57 25.68
C SER A 46 22.73 16.22 24.71
N GLN A 47 21.85 15.42 24.11
CA GLN A 47 20.79 15.92 23.22
C GLN A 47 19.55 16.39 23.99
N ILE A 48 19.17 15.71 25.07
CA ILE A 48 17.98 16.03 25.85
C ILE A 48 18.43 16.56 27.22
N ALA A 49 18.45 17.89 27.38
CA ALA A 49 18.90 18.63 28.57
C ALA A 49 18.08 18.39 29.86
N THR A 50 17.82 17.13 30.23
CA THR A 50 16.98 16.72 31.37
C THR A 50 17.81 16.08 32.49
N SER A 51 17.63 16.61 33.69
CA SER A 51 18.49 16.45 34.87
C SER A 51 18.34 15.13 35.66
N ASN A 52 17.40 14.25 35.31
CA ASN A 52 17.08 13.06 36.12
C ASN A 52 17.55 11.71 35.53
N LEU A 53 18.18 11.70 34.35
CA LEU A 53 18.65 10.49 33.69
C LEU A 53 20.04 10.00 34.19
N ARG A 54 20.55 10.54 35.31
CA ARG A 54 21.90 10.24 35.82
C ARG A 54 21.99 8.79 36.28
N LEU A 55 22.90 7.99 35.73
CA LEU A 55 23.16 6.64 36.23
C LEU A 55 23.96 6.75 37.53
N GLN A 56 23.52 6.12 38.62
CA GLN A 56 24.31 6.10 39.87
C GLN A 56 25.45 5.10 39.71
N THR A 57 26.63 5.58 39.33
CA THR A 57 27.90 4.87 39.56
C THR A 57 28.39 5.22 40.97
N ALA A 58 29.09 4.29 41.62
CA ALA A 58 29.20 4.09 43.07
C ALA A 58 29.82 5.22 43.95
N THR A 59 29.89 6.48 43.52
CA THR A 59 30.64 7.55 44.22
C THR A 59 29.97 8.92 44.19
N SER A 60 28.66 9.03 44.40
CA SER A 60 28.06 10.36 44.66
C SER A 60 26.90 10.36 45.65
N LYS A 61 27.12 11.08 46.77
CA LYS A 61 26.24 11.34 47.92
C LYS A 61 24.94 12.13 47.58
N LYS A 62 24.35 11.99 46.40
CA LYS A 62 23.09 12.66 46.02
C LYS A 62 22.04 11.65 45.58
N ARG A 63 21.00 11.51 46.41
CA ARG A 63 19.83 10.61 46.23
C ARG A 63 18.98 11.11 45.06
N GLY A 64 19.28 10.71 43.82
CA GLY A 64 18.44 11.15 42.68
C GLY A 64 18.75 10.58 41.31
N GLY A 65 19.76 9.70 41.17
CA GLY A 65 20.07 9.05 39.89
C GLY A 65 19.36 7.71 39.69
N ARG A 66 19.13 7.34 38.44
CA ARG A 66 18.66 6.04 37.98
C ARG A 66 19.73 4.97 38.25
N ARG A 67 19.37 3.84 38.86
CA ARG A 67 20.35 2.75 39.18
C ARG A 67 20.56 1.73 38.06
N TYR A 68 19.68 1.73 37.06
CA TYR A 68 19.68 0.75 35.98
C TYR A 68 19.53 1.46 34.63
N LEU A 69 20.21 0.92 33.61
CA LEU A 69 20.06 1.36 32.23
C LEU A 69 18.59 1.25 31.80
N PRO A 70 18.03 2.28 31.17
CA PRO A 70 16.64 2.28 30.73
C PRO A 70 16.38 1.26 29.63
N TRP A 71 15.17 0.71 29.67
CA TRP A 71 14.59 0.05 28.50
C TRP A 71 13.93 1.06 27.59
N VAL A 72 14.10 0.86 26.29
CA VAL A 72 13.44 1.59 25.22
C VAL A 72 12.49 0.63 24.52
N PHE A 73 11.29 1.13 24.22
CA PHE A 73 10.23 0.37 23.56
C PHE A 73 9.80 1.07 22.28
N THR A 74 9.51 0.25 21.28
CA THR A 74 8.77 0.65 20.08
C THR A 74 7.27 0.66 20.36
N GLU A 75 6.46 1.09 19.40
CA GLU A 75 5.00 1.06 19.50
C GLU A 75 4.47 -0.36 19.75
N HIS A 76 5.03 -1.35 19.04
CA HIS A 76 4.70 -2.75 19.22
C HIS A 76 5.04 -3.24 20.63
N GLY A 77 6.21 -2.85 21.17
CA GLY A 77 6.59 -3.16 22.54
C GLY A 77 5.69 -2.50 23.59
N ALA A 78 5.27 -1.25 23.34
CA ALA A 78 4.32 -0.54 24.19
C ALA A 78 2.95 -1.25 24.23
N ILE A 79 2.44 -1.66 23.07
CA ILE A 79 1.19 -2.44 22.97
C ILE A 79 1.34 -3.79 23.67
N MET A 80 2.47 -4.48 23.47
CA MET A 80 2.73 -5.78 24.11
C MET A 80 2.73 -5.68 25.64
N LEU A 81 3.24 -4.59 26.23
CA LEU A 81 3.18 -4.36 27.68
C LEU A 81 1.75 -4.37 28.22
N ALA A 82 0.76 -3.89 27.47
CA ALA A 82 -0.64 -3.93 27.89
C ALA A 82 -1.13 -5.36 28.17
N SER A 83 -0.56 -6.37 27.50
CA SER A 83 -0.93 -7.78 27.69
C SER A 83 -0.22 -8.48 28.86
N VAL A 84 0.76 -7.81 29.48
CA VAL A 84 1.64 -8.40 30.50
C VAL A 84 1.56 -7.65 31.84
N LEU A 85 1.16 -6.38 31.81
CA LEU A 85 0.96 -5.57 33.00
C LEU A 85 -0.43 -5.82 33.61
N ASN A 86 -0.49 -5.90 34.94
CA ASN A 86 -1.74 -6.06 35.71
C ASN A 86 -2.14 -4.72 36.35
N SER A 87 -2.40 -3.71 35.52
CA SER A 87 -3.00 -2.45 35.98
C SER A 87 -4.30 -2.20 35.24
N ASP A 88 -5.26 -1.52 35.88
CA ASP A 88 -6.58 -1.24 35.28
C ASP A 88 -6.45 -0.58 33.89
N VAL A 89 -5.45 0.30 33.73
CA VAL A 89 -5.16 0.96 32.44
C VAL A 89 -4.64 -0.04 31.42
N ALA A 90 -3.72 -0.93 31.80
CA ALA A 90 -3.16 -1.95 30.90
C ALA A 90 -4.22 -2.96 30.47
N GLU A 91 -5.06 -3.42 31.41
CA GLU A 91 -6.17 -4.33 31.13
C GLU A 91 -7.15 -3.71 30.13
N GLN A 92 -7.61 -2.48 30.38
CA GLN A 92 -8.48 -1.77 29.45
C GLN A 92 -7.83 -1.54 28.08
N ALA A 93 -6.54 -1.19 28.05
CA ALA A 93 -5.79 -1.01 26.82
C ALA A 93 -5.73 -2.32 26.02
N SER A 94 -5.43 -3.44 26.65
CA SER A 94 -5.36 -4.75 25.99
C SER A 94 -6.70 -5.15 25.35
N VAL A 95 -7.81 -4.93 26.07
CA VAL A 95 -9.16 -5.17 25.55
C VAL A 95 -9.47 -4.27 24.34
N ARG A 96 -9.09 -2.99 24.40
CA ARG A 96 -9.26 -2.05 23.29
C ARG A 96 -8.45 -2.46 22.07
N VAL A 97 -7.21 -2.90 22.25
CA VAL A 97 -6.34 -3.38 21.16
C VAL A 97 -6.97 -4.59 20.47
N VAL A 98 -7.45 -5.59 21.24
CA VAL A 98 -8.12 -6.77 20.68
C VAL A 98 -9.37 -6.38 19.89
N ARG A 99 -10.22 -5.49 20.45
CA ARG A 99 -11.44 -5.03 19.77
C ARG A 99 -11.13 -4.25 18.48
N ALA A 100 -10.11 -3.39 18.51
CA ALA A 100 -9.67 -2.65 17.34
C ALA A 100 -9.19 -3.60 16.24
N PHE A 101 -8.39 -4.61 16.60
CA PHE A 101 -7.92 -5.61 15.65
C PHE A 101 -9.08 -6.40 15.00
N VAL A 102 -10.07 -6.83 15.79
CA VAL A 102 -11.27 -7.52 15.25
C VAL A 102 -12.03 -6.62 14.27
N ARG A 103 -12.29 -5.36 14.63
CA ARG A 103 -12.97 -4.40 13.75
C ARG A 103 -12.20 -4.13 12.47
N LEU A 104 -10.88 -3.96 12.56
CA LEU A 104 -10.03 -3.78 11.38
C LEU A 104 -10.11 -5.00 10.46
N ARG A 105 -10.07 -6.21 11.02
CA ARG A 105 -10.23 -7.45 10.26
C ARG A 105 -11.60 -7.52 9.58
N GLU A 106 -12.68 -7.17 10.29
CA GLU A 106 -14.03 -7.13 9.73
C GLU A 106 -14.15 -6.11 8.59
N MET A 107 -13.55 -4.93 8.72
CA MET A 107 -13.53 -3.91 7.66
C MET A 107 -12.79 -4.40 6.42
N VAL A 108 -11.63 -5.04 6.59
CA VAL A 108 -10.87 -5.62 5.47
C VAL A 108 -11.66 -6.75 4.81
N ALA A 109 -12.28 -7.63 5.58
CA ALA A 109 -13.10 -8.71 5.06
C ALA A 109 -14.37 -8.20 4.34
N GLY A 110 -14.99 -7.13 4.86
CA GLY A 110 -16.12 -6.45 4.22
C GLY A 110 -15.76 -5.83 2.86
N ASN A 111 -14.50 -5.45 2.66
CA ASN A 111 -14.02 -4.95 1.37
C ASN A 111 -13.75 -6.06 0.35
N ALA A 112 -13.63 -7.33 0.76
CA ALA A 112 -13.44 -8.43 -0.18
C ALA A 112 -14.67 -8.60 -1.10
N THR A 113 -15.88 -8.45 -0.55
CA THR A 113 -17.11 -8.45 -1.37
C THR A 113 -17.23 -7.20 -2.23
N LEU A 114 -16.75 -6.05 -1.76
CA LEU A 114 -16.67 -4.83 -2.58
C LEU A 114 -15.68 -4.99 -3.74
N ALA A 115 -14.49 -5.56 -3.50
CA ALA A 115 -13.50 -5.84 -4.53
C ALA A 115 -14.04 -6.78 -5.62
N VAL A 116 -14.80 -7.82 -5.24
CA VAL A 116 -15.48 -8.71 -6.19
C VAL A 116 -16.51 -7.96 -7.03
N LYS A 117 -17.34 -7.11 -6.41
CA LYS A 117 -18.34 -6.31 -7.13
C LYS A 117 -17.70 -5.25 -8.05
N LEU A 118 -16.56 -4.68 -7.66
CA LEU A 118 -15.82 -3.72 -8.46
C LEU A 118 -15.22 -4.40 -9.71
N ALA A 119 -14.63 -5.57 -9.56
CA ALA A 119 -14.15 -6.39 -10.68
C ALA A 119 -15.29 -6.82 -11.62
N GLU A 120 -16.49 -7.09 -11.09
CA GLU A 120 -17.68 -7.37 -11.91
C GLU A 120 -18.15 -6.15 -12.70
N LEU A 121 -18.10 -4.95 -12.09
CA LEU A 121 -18.43 -3.69 -12.76
C LEU A 121 -17.43 -3.33 -13.85
N GLU A 122 -16.12 -3.49 -13.60
CA GLU A 122 -15.07 -3.28 -14.62
C GLU A 122 -15.32 -4.16 -15.85
N ARG A 123 -15.59 -5.46 -15.67
CA ARG A 123 -15.92 -6.37 -16.78
C ARG A 123 -17.16 -5.96 -17.58
N ARG A 124 -18.19 -5.45 -16.90
CA ARG A 124 -19.39 -4.95 -17.58
C ARG A 124 -19.08 -3.70 -18.40
N LEU A 125 -18.29 -2.78 -17.86
CA LEU A 125 -17.87 -1.57 -18.59
C LEU A 125 -17.02 -1.91 -19.81
N ASP A 126 -16.05 -2.81 -19.70
CA ASP A 126 -15.25 -3.29 -20.84
C ASP A 126 -16.13 -3.85 -21.96
N SER A 127 -17.16 -4.64 -21.62
CA SER A 127 -18.10 -5.19 -22.59
C SER A 127 -18.98 -4.12 -23.27
N HIS A 128 -19.28 -3.03 -22.55
CA HIS A 128 -20.01 -1.89 -23.11
C HIS A 128 -19.14 -1.09 -24.07
N ASP A 129 -17.85 -0.92 -23.80
CA ASP A 129 -16.92 -0.22 -24.69
C ASP A 129 -16.76 -0.95 -26.03
N GLU A 130 -16.69 -2.29 -26.03
CA GLU A 130 -16.72 -3.09 -27.27
C GLU A 130 -18.04 -2.90 -28.04
N SER A 131 -19.16 -2.88 -27.31
CA SER A 131 -20.49 -2.68 -27.90
C SER A 131 -20.63 -1.29 -28.53
N ILE A 132 -20.09 -0.25 -27.88
CA ILE A 132 -20.07 1.13 -28.37
C ILE A 132 -19.19 1.24 -29.62
N ALA A 133 -18.01 0.63 -29.61
CA ALA A 133 -17.11 0.60 -30.77
C ALA A 133 -17.77 -0.05 -32.00
N ASN A 134 -18.48 -1.16 -31.80
CA ASN A 134 -19.24 -1.84 -32.84
C ASN A 134 -20.39 -0.96 -33.38
N LEU A 135 -21.13 -0.29 -32.49
CA LEU A 135 -22.19 0.66 -32.87
C LEU A 135 -21.64 1.79 -33.77
N PHE A 136 -20.49 2.36 -33.40
CA PHE A 136 -19.82 3.37 -34.22
C PHE A 136 -19.35 2.85 -35.58
N GLN A 137 -18.88 1.59 -35.66
CA GLN A 137 -18.58 0.97 -36.95
C GLN A 137 -19.82 0.84 -37.84
N PHE A 138 -20.94 0.38 -37.30
CA PHE A 138 -22.18 0.27 -38.06
C PHE A 138 -22.68 1.64 -38.55
N ILE A 139 -22.63 2.66 -37.70
CA ILE A 139 -22.98 4.03 -38.10
C ILE A 139 -22.07 4.52 -39.23
N ARG A 140 -20.76 4.26 -39.17
CA ARG A 140 -19.83 4.61 -40.25
C ARG A 140 -20.14 3.89 -41.56
N GLN A 141 -20.50 2.60 -41.51
CA GLN A 141 -20.91 1.84 -42.70
C GLN A 141 -22.19 2.38 -43.34
N LEU A 142 -23.13 2.87 -42.53
CA LEU A 142 -24.36 3.51 -43.03
C LEU A 142 -24.10 4.92 -43.62
N LEU A 143 -23.07 5.61 -43.15
CA LEU A 143 -22.68 6.93 -43.65
C LEU A 143 -21.76 6.90 -44.88
N THR A 144 -21.16 5.74 -45.21
CA THR A 144 -20.36 5.60 -46.43
C THR A 144 -21.25 5.53 -47.68
N PRO A 145 -21.18 6.51 -48.60
CA PRO A 145 -21.98 6.49 -49.82
C PRO A 145 -21.53 5.33 -50.73
N PRO A 146 -22.47 4.64 -51.43
CA PRO A 146 -22.11 3.53 -52.30
C PRO A 146 -21.21 4.01 -53.45
N THR A 147 -20.09 3.33 -53.66
CA THR A 147 -19.18 3.59 -54.78
C THR A 147 -19.91 3.33 -56.09
N LYS A 148 -20.32 4.38 -56.80
CA LYS A 148 -20.89 4.24 -58.15
C LYS A 148 -19.78 3.75 -59.09
N PRO A 149 -19.96 2.63 -59.82
CA PRO A 149 -19.04 2.29 -60.89
C PRO A 149 -19.11 3.39 -61.95
N ASN A 150 -17.96 3.94 -62.33
CA ASN A 150 -17.86 5.00 -63.32
C ASN A 150 -18.40 4.45 -64.66
N ARG A 151 -19.52 5.01 -65.15
CA ARG A 151 -19.96 4.74 -66.52
C ARG A 151 -19.09 5.61 -67.42
N GLU A 152 -18.29 4.99 -68.28
CA GLU A 152 -17.62 5.71 -69.36
C GLU A 152 -18.69 6.28 -70.29
N ILE A 153 -18.82 7.61 -70.31
CA ILE A 153 -19.73 8.32 -71.21
C ILE A 153 -18.88 8.90 -72.34
N GLY A 154 -18.97 8.30 -73.52
CA GLY A 154 -18.29 8.73 -74.74
C GLY A 154 -18.79 7.99 -75.98
N PHE A 155 -18.66 8.59 -77.16
CA PHE A 155 -19.04 7.97 -78.43
C PHE A 155 -18.00 6.92 -78.84
N HIS A 156 -18.34 5.64 -78.73
CA HIS A 156 -17.55 4.58 -79.37
C HIS A 156 -17.88 4.54 -80.85
N VAL A 157 -17.00 5.06 -81.70
CA VAL A 157 -17.06 4.85 -83.14
C VAL A 157 -16.75 3.38 -83.42
N ARG A 158 -17.78 2.60 -83.80
CA ARG A 158 -17.61 1.25 -84.37
C ARG A 158 -17.34 1.40 -85.86
N GLU A 159 -16.09 1.64 -86.24
CA GLU A 159 -15.69 1.59 -87.64
C GLU A 159 -15.55 0.13 -88.10
N ASP A 160 -16.37 -0.25 -89.09
CA ASP A 160 -16.17 -1.47 -89.89
C ASP A 160 -14.90 -1.30 -90.73
N GLY A 161 -13.87 -2.10 -90.43
CA GLY A 161 -12.55 -1.99 -91.06
C GLY A 161 -12.61 -2.04 -92.59
N ALA A 162 -12.12 -0.99 -93.25
CA ALA A 162 -11.94 -0.97 -94.69
C ALA A 162 -10.92 -2.05 -95.12
N ARG A 163 -11.32 -2.95 -96.03
CA ARG A 163 -10.44 -3.96 -96.63
C ARG A 163 -9.45 -3.29 -97.60
N TYR A 164 -8.27 -2.94 -97.10
CA TYR A 164 -7.20 -2.44 -97.99
C TYR A 164 -6.57 -3.61 -98.76
N ARG A 165 -6.87 -3.68 -100.06
CA ARG A 165 -6.30 -4.64 -101.01
C ARG A 165 -4.96 -4.12 -101.52
N ILE A 166 -3.85 -4.61 -100.97
CA ILE A 166 -2.52 -4.37 -101.55
C ILE A 166 -2.28 -5.42 -102.65
N ARG A 167 -2.21 -4.97 -103.91
CA ARG A 167 -1.74 -5.77 -105.04
C ARG A 167 -0.25 -6.07 -104.84
N LYS A 168 0.10 -7.34 -104.64
CA LYS A 168 1.45 -7.85 -104.92
C LYS A 168 1.62 -7.87 -106.44
N THR A 169 2.51 -7.03 -106.96
CA THR A 169 3.09 -7.21 -108.28
C THR A 169 4.57 -7.52 -108.05
N GLY A 170 4.98 -8.77 -108.28
CA GLY A 170 6.40 -9.11 -108.50
C GLY A 170 6.85 -8.50 -109.85
N ARG A 171 8.11 -8.44 -110.23
CA ARG A 171 9.28 -9.30 -109.98
C ARG A 171 10.38 -8.70 -110.88
N ILE A 172 11.65 -8.63 -110.45
CA ILE A 172 12.83 -9.03 -111.24
C ILE A 172 13.82 -9.58 -110.22
#